data_AF-A0A2G6P890-F1
#
_entry.id   AF-A0A2G6P890-F1
#
_cell.length_a   1.000
_cell.length_b   1.000
_cell.length_c   1.000
_cell.angle_alpha   90.00
_cell.angle_beta   90.00
_cell.angle_gamma   90.00
#
_symmetry.space_group_name_H-M   'P 1'
#
loop_
_entity.id
_entity.type
_entity.pdbx_description
1 polymer ?
#
loop_
_entity_poly.entity_id
_entity_poly.type
_entity_poly.pdbx_seq_one_letter_code
_entity_poly.pdbx_strand_id
1 'polypeptide(L)'
;MTEPITLYISNYCGQAKRVEKFLLEQNVAVNIVNIDNNPEGREVVKSINQGNASVPTLVFPDGSTLTEPSLTELKSKLASFHQREAPYWPHSFGGWIDWLLPFMLIVLVFGADRLSKQWALQFLAENGPTVLNPWLTILEAYNRGVAFGWFQGVGPLVGWLTIGVVLFMLIVLVQTSRQERLLRYGLAFIIGGALGNQVDRLVAQQVLDFMQLPIWNGALNVADIAINMGMALMIASMIPAIFDRVKG
;
A
#
# COMPACT_ATOMS: atom_id res chain seq x y z
N MET A 1 -11.68 -11.45 -9.90
CA MET A 1 -10.95 -12.67 -9.53
C MET A 1 -10.33 -13.22 -10.79
N THR A 2 -9.00 -13.33 -10.85
CA THR A 2 -8.31 -14.10 -11.90
C THR A 2 -8.46 -15.58 -11.53
N GLU A 3 -8.98 -16.40 -12.44
CA GLU A 3 -9.03 -17.85 -12.21
C GLU A 3 -7.61 -18.39 -11.98
N PRO A 4 -7.42 -19.39 -11.09
CA PRO A 4 -6.10 -19.94 -10.81
C PRO A 4 -5.57 -20.75 -11.99
N ILE A 5 -4.25 -20.81 -12.14
CA ILE A 5 -3.61 -21.74 -13.09
C ILE A 5 -3.80 -23.16 -12.56
N THR A 6 -4.19 -24.11 -13.41
CA THR A 6 -4.24 -25.52 -13.01
C THR A 6 -2.92 -26.20 -13.35
N LEU A 7 -2.26 -26.78 -12.35
CA LEU A 7 -1.01 -27.52 -12.51
C LEU A 7 -1.27 -29.02 -12.29
N TYR A 8 -1.07 -29.82 -13.32
CA TYR A 8 -1.13 -31.27 -13.26
C TYR A 8 0.25 -31.85 -12.95
N ILE A 9 0.34 -32.68 -11.90
CA ILE A 9 1.58 -33.27 -11.40
C ILE A 9 1.47 -34.79 -11.21
N SER A 10 2.61 -35.46 -11.05
CA SER A 10 2.72 -36.84 -10.58
C SER A 10 3.77 -36.92 -9.47
N ASN A 11 3.61 -37.82 -8.51
CA ASN A 11 4.54 -38.05 -7.41
C ASN A 11 5.94 -38.47 -7.88
N TYR A 12 6.03 -39.03 -9.09
CA TYR A 12 7.25 -39.57 -9.68
C TYR A 12 7.95 -38.58 -10.65
N CYS A 13 7.43 -37.35 -10.80
CA CYS A 13 8.02 -36.35 -11.69
C CYS A 13 8.86 -35.32 -10.92
N GLY A 14 10.18 -35.35 -11.11
CA GLY A 14 11.10 -34.37 -10.52
C GLY A 14 10.95 -32.96 -11.09
N GLN A 15 10.57 -32.83 -12.37
CA GLN A 15 10.33 -31.51 -12.99
C GLN A 15 9.07 -30.84 -12.43
N ALA A 16 8.02 -31.62 -12.13
CA ALA A 16 6.78 -31.11 -11.55
C ALA A 16 7.04 -30.40 -10.20
N LYS A 17 7.89 -30.97 -9.35
CA LYS A 17 8.32 -30.34 -8.08
C LYS A 17 9.04 -29.00 -8.30
N ARG A 18 9.83 -28.88 -9.38
CA ARG A 18 10.54 -27.63 -9.71
C ARG A 18 9.56 -26.54 -10.19
N VAL A 19 8.60 -26.92 -11.03
CA VAL A 19 7.55 -26.00 -11.52
C VAL A 19 6.65 -25.54 -10.39
N GLU A 20 6.19 -26.45 -9.54
CA GLU A 20 5.38 -26.14 -8.35
C GLU A 20 6.09 -25.16 -7.42
N LYS A 21 7.35 -25.47 -7.06
CA LYS A 21 8.18 -24.59 -6.23
C LYS A 21 8.33 -23.20 -6.85
N PHE A 22 8.61 -23.13 -8.15
CA PHE A 22 8.76 -21.86 -8.85
C PHE A 22 7.47 -21.03 -8.82
N LEU A 23 6.30 -21.64 -9.06
CA LEU A 23 5.02 -20.94 -9.01
C LEU A 23 4.69 -20.42 -7.61
N LEU A 24 4.99 -21.20 -6.57
CA LEU A 24 4.88 -20.78 -5.17
C LEU A 24 5.79 -19.58 -4.87
N GLU A 25 7.04 -19.61 -5.32
CA GLU A 25 8.00 -18.50 -5.17
C GLU A 25 7.57 -17.24 -5.92
N GLN A 26 6.82 -17.37 -7.01
CA GLN A 26 6.23 -16.24 -7.75
C GLN A 26 4.89 -15.77 -7.18
N ASN A 27 4.42 -16.35 -6.06
CA ASN A 27 3.14 -16.03 -5.42
C ASN A 27 1.93 -16.16 -6.37
N VAL A 28 1.98 -17.15 -7.26
CA VAL A 28 0.92 -17.41 -8.25
C VAL A 28 -0.14 -18.30 -7.63
N ALA A 29 -1.42 -17.93 -7.80
CA ALA A 29 -2.54 -18.80 -7.40
C ALA A 29 -2.60 -20.03 -8.32
N VAL A 30 -2.43 -21.22 -7.75
CA VAL A 30 -2.39 -22.48 -8.50
C VAL A 30 -3.34 -23.50 -7.88
N ASN A 31 -4.12 -24.16 -8.73
CA ASN A 31 -4.88 -25.36 -8.40
C ASN A 31 -4.06 -26.60 -8.79
N ILE A 32 -3.63 -27.41 -7.82
CA ILE A 32 -2.77 -28.56 -8.07
C ILE A 32 -3.61 -29.83 -8.20
N VAL A 33 -3.45 -30.56 -9.32
CA VAL A 33 -4.12 -31.83 -9.58
C VAL A 33 -3.07 -32.93 -9.73
N ASN A 34 -3.07 -33.91 -8.83
CA ASN A 34 -2.20 -35.06 -8.94
C ASN A 34 -2.86 -36.14 -9.82
N ILE A 35 -2.27 -36.45 -10.97
CA ILE A 35 -2.86 -37.38 -11.93
C ILE A 35 -2.72 -38.84 -11.46
N ASP A 36 -1.88 -39.13 -10.46
CA ASP A 36 -1.70 -40.48 -9.93
C ASP A 36 -2.96 -40.98 -9.23
N ASN A 37 -3.66 -40.09 -8.52
CA ASN A 37 -4.88 -40.38 -7.78
C ASN A 37 -6.13 -39.71 -8.37
N ASN A 38 -6.02 -39.02 -9.50
CA ASN A 38 -7.13 -38.37 -10.20
C ASN A 38 -7.24 -38.88 -11.65
N PRO A 39 -8.07 -39.90 -11.91
CA PRO A 39 -8.29 -40.44 -13.26
C PRO A 39 -8.83 -39.41 -14.25
N GLU A 40 -9.73 -38.52 -13.82
CA GLU A 40 -10.28 -37.47 -14.67
C GLU A 40 -9.20 -36.47 -15.08
N GLY A 41 -8.39 -36.03 -14.13
CA GLY A 41 -7.23 -35.17 -14.39
C GLY A 41 -6.22 -35.83 -15.34
N ARG A 42 -6.01 -37.14 -15.22
CA ARG A 42 -5.17 -37.90 -16.16
C ARG A 42 -5.73 -37.88 -17.58
N GLU A 43 -7.04 -38.02 -17.76
CA GLU A 43 -7.65 -37.95 -19.08
C GLU A 43 -7.60 -36.53 -19.68
N VAL A 44 -7.72 -35.48 -18.84
CA VAL A 44 -7.48 -34.10 -19.29
C VAL A 44 -6.04 -33.92 -19.78
N VAL A 45 -5.05 -34.41 -19.05
CA VAL A 45 -3.65 -34.33 -19.50
C VAL A 45 -3.45 -35.06 -20.82
N LYS A 46 -4.05 -36.25 -21.00
CA LYS A 46 -3.98 -37.00 -22.26
C LYS A 46 -4.63 -36.26 -23.41
N SER A 47 -5.78 -35.62 -23.21
CA SER A 47 -6.44 -34.87 -24.28
C SER A 47 -5.61 -33.68 -24.74
N ILE A 48 -4.88 -33.03 -23.83
CA ILE A 48 -3.94 -31.94 -24.13
C ILE A 48 -2.70 -32.47 -24.87
N ASN A 49 -2.18 -33.63 -24.46
CA ASN A 49 -0.87 -34.14 -24.87
C ASN A 49 -0.95 -35.32 -25.86
N GLN A 50 -1.92 -35.30 -26.78
CA GLN A 50 -2.04 -36.29 -27.86
C GLN A 50 -2.09 -37.75 -27.37
N GLY A 51 -2.78 -37.99 -26.26
CA GLY A 51 -2.91 -39.31 -25.63
C GLY A 51 -1.85 -39.62 -24.55
N ASN A 52 -0.83 -38.77 -24.37
CA ASN A 52 0.22 -38.97 -23.38
C ASN A 52 -0.13 -38.33 -22.02
N ALA A 53 0.23 -38.99 -20.92
CA ALA A 53 0.05 -38.45 -19.57
C ALA A 53 1.26 -37.60 -19.11
N SER A 54 1.79 -36.74 -19.99
CA SER A 54 3.00 -35.94 -19.71
C SER A 54 2.76 -34.88 -18.62
N VAL A 55 3.68 -34.78 -17.67
CA VAL A 55 3.62 -33.83 -16.55
C VAL A 55 5.01 -33.27 -16.24
N PRO A 56 5.15 -32.01 -15.79
CA PRO A 56 4.08 -31.08 -15.43
C PRO A 56 3.32 -30.52 -16.65
N THR A 57 1.99 -30.50 -16.58
CA THR A 57 1.14 -29.82 -17.57
C THR A 57 0.41 -28.68 -16.87
N LEU A 58 0.49 -27.47 -17.42
CA LEU A 58 -0.21 -26.29 -16.92
C LEU A 58 -1.35 -25.92 -17.87
N VAL A 59 -2.49 -25.56 -17.29
CA VAL A 59 -3.63 -24.97 -18.01
C VAL A 59 -3.85 -23.57 -17.45
N PHE A 60 -3.75 -22.58 -18.31
CA PHE A 60 -3.94 -21.17 -17.99
C PHE A 60 -5.42 -20.78 -18.16
N PRO A 61 -5.91 -19.77 -17.43
CA PRO A 61 -7.28 -19.26 -17.58
C PRO A 61 -7.68 -18.78 -18.98
N ASP A 62 -6.70 -18.43 -19.83
CA ASP A 62 -6.96 -18.09 -21.24
C ASP A 62 -7.16 -19.34 -22.13
N GLY A 63 -7.16 -20.54 -21.54
CA GLY A 63 -7.27 -21.83 -22.21
C GLY A 63 -5.97 -22.34 -22.83
N SER A 64 -4.89 -21.54 -22.80
CA SER A 64 -3.59 -21.99 -23.29
C SER A 64 -2.95 -22.99 -22.32
N THR A 65 -2.05 -23.83 -22.85
CA THR A 65 -1.40 -24.88 -22.08
C THR A 65 0.12 -24.85 -22.24
N LEU A 66 0.84 -25.37 -21.25
CA LEU A 66 2.28 -25.66 -21.32
C LEU A 66 2.54 -27.05 -20.77
N THR A 67 3.26 -27.88 -21.51
CA THR A 67 3.62 -29.24 -21.12
C THR A 67 5.13 -29.36 -21.00
N GLU A 68 5.60 -29.81 -19.84
CA GLU A 68 7.02 -29.94 -19.48
C GLU A 68 7.85 -28.67 -19.78
N PRO A 69 7.37 -27.45 -19.42
CA PRO A 69 8.05 -26.23 -19.81
C PRO A 69 9.39 -26.06 -19.10
N SER A 70 10.32 -25.39 -19.78
CA SER A 70 11.49 -24.85 -19.10
C SER A 70 11.08 -23.72 -18.12
N LEU A 71 11.88 -23.48 -17.08
CA LEU A 71 11.60 -22.35 -16.17
C LEU A 71 11.63 -20.99 -16.90
N THR A 72 12.45 -20.85 -17.94
CA THR A 72 12.51 -19.64 -18.76
C THR A 72 11.23 -19.43 -19.57
N GLU A 73 10.71 -20.51 -20.17
CA GLU A 73 9.45 -20.50 -20.91
C GLU A 73 8.28 -20.22 -19.98
N LEU A 74 8.22 -20.91 -18.84
CA LEU A 74 7.19 -20.69 -17.82
C LEU A 74 7.24 -19.25 -17.31
N LYS A 75 8.43 -18.71 -17.01
CA LYS A 75 8.61 -17.31 -16.61
C LYS A 75 8.14 -16.34 -17.70
N SER A 76 8.43 -16.62 -18.96
CA SER A 76 8.01 -15.78 -20.09
C SER A 76 6.49 -15.79 -20.27
N LYS A 77 5.87 -16.98 -20.17
CA LYS A 77 4.42 -17.13 -20.24
C LYS A 77 3.74 -16.46 -19.04
N LEU A 78 4.25 -16.67 -17.82
CA LEU A 78 3.78 -15.98 -16.64
C LEU A 78 3.95 -14.47 -16.78
N ALA A 79 5.05 -13.94 -17.33
CA ALA A 79 5.21 -12.51 -17.56
C ALA A 79 4.15 -11.96 -18.54
N SER A 80 3.79 -12.71 -19.57
CA SER A 80 2.68 -12.35 -20.48
C SER A 80 1.30 -12.40 -19.79
N PHE A 81 1.16 -13.28 -18.80
CA PHE A 81 -0.06 -13.45 -18.00
C PHE A 81 -0.17 -12.41 -16.86
N HIS A 82 0.95 -12.09 -16.23
CA HIS A 82 1.20 -11.07 -15.21
C HIS A 82 1.44 -9.68 -15.79
N GLN A 83 1.04 -9.40 -17.04
CA GLN A 83 0.85 -8.02 -17.50
C GLN A 83 -0.21 -7.26 -16.68
N ARG A 84 -0.77 -7.88 -15.63
CA ARG A 84 -1.52 -7.23 -14.56
C ARG A 84 -0.74 -6.99 -13.25
N GLU A 85 0.43 -7.55 -12.97
CA GLU A 85 1.02 -7.51 -11.60
C GLU A 85 2.57 -7.48 -11.42
N ALA A 86 3.41 -7.28 -12.45
CA ALA A 86 4.88 -7.18 -12.23
C ALA A 86 5.37 -5.76 -11.82
N PRO A 87 6.44 -5.60 -11.00
CA PRO A 87 7.00 -4.29 -10.63
C PRO A 87 7.64 -3.63 -11.86
N TYR A 88 6.92 -2.68 -12.44
CA TYR A 88 7.27 -1.98 -13.68
C TYR A 88 8.09 -0.72 -13.41
N TRP A 89 9.33 -0.67 -13.92
CA TRP A 89 10.02 0.60 -14.17
C TRP A 89 9.43 1.25 -15.42
N PRO A 90 9.19 2.57 -15.46
CA PRO A 90 8.28 3.12 -16.45
C PRO A 90 8.94 3.27 -17.83
N HIS A 91 8.43 2.56 -18.83
CA HIS A 91 8.84 2.71 -20.24
C HIS A 91 7.87 3.59 -21.05
N SER A 92 6.75 4.04 -20.45
CA SER A 92 5.77 4.96 -21.06
C SER A 92 5.64 6.26 -20.26
N PHE A 93 5.45 7.39 -20.96
CA PHE A 93 5.38 8.73 -20.37
C PHE A 93 4.31 8.86 -19.26
N GLY A 94 3.10 8.33 -19.50
CA GLY A 94 2.02 8.30 -18.50
C GLY A 94 2.38 7.48 -17.26
N GLY A 95 3.29 6.52 -17.39
CA GLY A 95 3.73 5.73 -16.26
C GLY A 95 4.58 6.51 -15.27
N TRP A 96 5.44 7.42 -15.71
CA TRP A 96 6.23 8.22 -14.77
C TRP A 96 5.34 9.12 -13.92
N ILE A 97 4.27 9.65 -14.50
CA ILE A 97 3.32 10.55 -13.84
C ILE A 97 2.67 9.84 -12.64
N ASP A 98 2.11 8.64 -12.81
CA ASP A 98 1.48 7.88 -11.72
C ASP A 98 2.40 7.60 -10.53
N TRP A 99 3.71 7.46 -10.78
CA TRP A 99 4.70 7.31 -9.70
C TRP A 99 4.98 8.62 -8.99
N LEU A 100 4.95 9.76 -9.69
CA LEU A 100 5.23 11.08 -9.12
C LEU A 100 4.05 11.65 -8.32
N LEU A 101 2.81 11.32 -8.67
CA LEU A 101 1.60 11.84 -8.01
C LEU A 101 1.61 11.72 -6.48
N PRO A 102 1.89 10.55 -5.85
CA PRO A 102 1.94 10.46 -4.39
C PRO A 102 3.07 11.31 -3.78
N PHE A 103 4.23 11.44 -4.44
CA PHE A 103 5.32 12.30 -3.94
C PHE A 103 4.95 13.78 -4.05
N MET A 104 4.30 14.18 -5.14
CA MET A 104 3.75 15.53 -5.28
C MET A 104 2.72 15.81 -4.18
N LEU A 105 1.87 14.84 -3.87
CA LEU A 105 0.90 14.95 -2.77
C LEU A 105 1.58 15.10 -1.41
N ILE A 106 2.68 14.38 -1.13
CA ILE A 106 3.48 14.58 0.08
C ILE A 106 3.93 16.04 0.19
N VAL A 107 4.50 16.59 -0.89
CA VAL A 107 4.99 17.98 -0.92
C VAL A 107 3.85 18.98 -0.73
N LEU A 108 2.70 18.73 -1.36
CA LEU A 108 1.52 19.60 -1.24
C LEU A 108 0.95 19.59 0.18
N VAL A 109 0.81 18.42 0.80
CA VAL A 109 0.31 18.28 2.18
C VAL A 109 1.28 18.94 3.16
N PHE A 110 2.57 18.66 3.02
CA PHE A 110 3.61 19.29 3.84
C PHE A 110 3.59 20.81 3.70
N GLY A 111 3.54 21.32 2.46
CA GLY A 111 3.48 22.74 2.16
C GLY A 111 2.22 23.39 2.73
N ALA A 112 1.06 22.74 2.58
CA ALA A 112 -0.20 23.22 3.14
C ALA A 112 -0.14 23.34 4.67
N ASP A 113 0.44 22.35 5.37
CA ASP A 113 0.65 22.44 6.82
C ASP A 113 1.54 23.61 7.20
N ARG A 114 2.72 23.75 6.57
CA ARG A 114 3.66 24.84 6.85
C ARG A 114 3.04 26.22 6.62
N LEU A 115 2.37 26.41 5.49
CA LEU A 115 1.72 27.68 5.16
C LEU A 115 0.54 27.97 6.09
N SER A 116 -0.25 26.96 6.45
CA SER A 116 -1.38 27.13 7.37
C SER A 116 -0.95 27.54 8.78
N LYS A 117 0.15 26.97 9.28
CA LYS A 117 0.75 27.34 10.58
C LYS A 117 1.31 28.75 10.57
N GLN A 118 2.00 29.13 9.49
CA GLN A 118 2.50 30.50 9.32
C GLN A 118 1.35 31.52 9.26
N TRP A 119 0.30 31.21 8.49
CA TRP A 119 -0.91 32.02 8.44
C TRP A 119 -1.56 32.14 9.83
N ALA A 120 -1.69 31.03 10.57
CA ALA A 120 -2.30 31.03 11.88
C ALA A 120 -1.54 31.92 12.88
N LEU A 121 -0.20 31.86 12.89
CA LEU A 121 0.63 32.73 13.73
C LEU A 121 0.42 34.21 13.41
N GLN A 122 0.37 34.58 12.13
CA GLN A 122 0.12 35.96 11.71
C GLN A 122 -1.28 36.42 12.10
N PHE A 123 -2.29 35.60 11.79
CA PHE A 123 -3.68 35.88 12.11
C PHE A 123 -3.89 36.07 13.62
N LEU A 124 -3.30 35.21 14.45
CA LEU A 124 -3.40 35.27 15.90
C LEU A 124 -2.61 36.43 16.51
N ALA A 125 -1.49 36.83 15.91
CA ALA A 125 -0.74 38.01 16.35
C ALA A 125 -1.56 39.31 16.17
N GLU A 126 -2.40 39.37 15.13
CA GLU A 126 -3.23 40.54 14.83
C GLU A 126 -4.57 40.53 15.57
N ASN A 127 -5.21 39.36 15.71
CA ASN A 127 -6.59 39.25 16.18
C ASN A 127 -6.73 38.62 17.57
N GLY A 128 -5.70 37.94 18.07
CA GLY A 128 -5.82 37.05 19.22
C GLY A 128 -6.71 35.82 18.95
N PRO A 129 -6.98 34.99 19.98
CA PRO A 129 -7.90 33.86 19.85
C PRO A 129 -9.27 34.30 19.34
N THR A 130 -9.72 33.73 18.22
CA THR A 130 -10.88 34.19 17.49
C THR A 130 -11.83 33.04 17.16
N VAL A 131 -13.09 33.18 17.55
CA VAL A 131 -14.18 32.29 17.09
C VAL A 131 -14.59 32.75 15.70
N LEU A 132 -14.23 32.01 14.65
CA LEU A 132 -14.59 32.36 13.28
C LEU A 132 -16.08 32.09 13.00
N ASN A 133 -16.58 30.96 13.51
CA ASN A 133 -17.98 30.54 13.39
C ASN A 133 -18.29 29.46 14.45
N PRO A 134 -19.55 28.98 14.60
CA PRO A 134 -19.91 27.99 15.61
C PRO A 134 -19.15 26.65 15.55
N TRP A 135 -18.47 26.36 14.44
CA TRP A 135 -17.74 25.12 14.22
C TRP A 135 -16.22 25.27 14.30
N LEU A 136 -15.68 26.49 14.33
CA LEU A 136 -14.24 26.71 14.23
C LEU A 136 -13.80 27.93 15.05
N THR A 137 -12.92 27.64 16.01
CA THR A 137 -12.15 28.64 16.74
C THR A 137 -10.69 28.53 16.33
N ILE A 138 -10.08 29.66 16.00
CA ILE A 138 -8.63 29.76 15.77
C ILE A 138 -7.97 30.25 17.05
N LEU A 139 -7.03 29.48 17.58
CA LEU A 139 -6.33 29.78 18.84
C LEU A 139 -4.91 29.23 18.80
N GLU A 140 -4.03 29.69 19.70
CA GLU A 140 -2.67 29.15 19.80
C GLU A 140 -2.63 28.00 20.82
N ALA A 141 -2.39 26.77 20.36
CA ALA A 141 -2.21 25.61 21.22
C ALA A 141 -0.89 24.90 20.88
N TYR A 142 -0.02 24.71 21.88
CA TYR A 142 1.24 24.01 21.69
C TYR A 142 1.21 22.60 22.27
N ASN A 143 1.34 21.61 21.39
CA ASN A 143 1.36 20.22 21.77
C ASN A 143 2.80 19.72 21.93
N ARG A 144 3.17 19.40 23.17
CA ARG A 144 4.50 18.87 23.55
C ARG A 144 4.56 17.35 23.62
N GLY A 145 3.44 16.65 23.42
CA GLY A 145 3.34 15.21 23.56
C GLY A 145 3.16 14.47 22.23
N VAL A 146 3.28 13.14 22.30
CA VAL A 146 2.36 12.27 21.54
C VAL A 146 1.01 12.38 22.23
N ALA A 147 -0.09 12.18 21.51
CA ALA A 147 -1.46 12.19 22.05
C ALA A 147 -1.57 11.69 23.51
N PHE A 148 -2.44 12.33 24.29
CA PHE A 148 -2.82 12.00 25.67
C PHE A 148 -1.95 12.51 26.83
N GLY A 149 -0.89 13.30 26.62
CA GLY A 149 -0.21 14.00 27.73
C GLY A 149 0.51 13.09 28.75
N TRP A 150 0.61 11.78 28.48
CA TRP A 150 1.25 10.79 29.37
C TRP A 150 2.78 10.87 29.35
N PHE A 151 3.36 11.61 28.39
CA PHE A 151 4.80 11.74 28.24
C PHE A 151 5.22 13.19 28.01
N GLN A 152 5.00 14.06 28.99
CA GLN A 152 5.59 15.40 28.94
C GLN A 152 7.12 15.27 29.06
N GLY A 153 7.86 15.70 28.03
CA GLY A 153 9.33 15.66 28.00
C GLY A 153 9.97 14.63 27.05
N VAL A 154 9.20 13.74 26.41
CA VAL A 154 9.74 12.80 25.40
C VAL A 154 9.74 13.36 23.97
N GLY A 155 9.44 14.64 23.79
CA GLY A 155 9.35 15.31 22.48
C GLY A 155 10.51 14.96 21.52
N PRO A 156 11.79 15.00 21.96
CA PRO A 156 12.92 14.57 21.12
C PRO A 156 12.86 13.10 20.69
N LEU A 157 12.51 12.17 21.60
CA LEU A 157 12.40 10.74 21.31
C LEU A 157 11.29 10.47 20.28
N VAL A 158 10.16 11.15 20.43
CA VAL A 158 9.04 11.10 19.49
C VAL A 158 9.45 11.64 18.12
N GLY A 159 10.26 12.70 18.11
CA GLY A 159 10.84 13.23 16.88
C GLY A 159 11.67 12.18 16.15
N TRP A 160 12.57 11.47 16.84
CA TRP A 160 13.39 10.41 16.24
C TRP A 160 12.56 9.20 15.77
N LEU A 161 11.57 8.78 16.55
CA LEU A 161 10.65 7.71 16.16
C LEU A 161 9.89 8.08 14.87
N THR A 162 9.41 9.32 14.79
CA THR A 162 8.68 9.81 13.61
C THR A 162 9.53 9.74 12.34
N ILE A 163 10.83 10.07 12.41
CA ILE A 163 11.76 9.94 11.28
C ILE A 163 11.83 8.47 10.82
N GLY A 164 12.01 7.53 11.75
CA GLY A 164 12.03 6.10 11.44
C GLY A 164 10.74 5.61 10.78
N VAL A 165 9.58 6.03 11.30
CA VAL A 165 8.26 5.68 10.74
C VAL A 165 8.07 6.27 9.35
N VAL A 166 8.46 7.53 9.12
CA VAL A 166 8.38 8.17 7.79
C VAL A 166 9.28 7.46 6.78
N LEU A 167 10.52 7.11 7.15
CA LEU A 167 11.42 6.35 6.28
C LEU A 167 10.84 4.97 5.94
N PHE A 168 10.30 4.27 6.93
CA PHE A 168 9.62 3.00 6.71
C PHE A 168 8.43 3.15 5.75
N MET A 169 7.56 4.15 5.96
CA MET A 169 6.41 4.40 5.10
C MET A 169 6.81 4.81 3.67
N LEU A 170 7.92 5.53 3.49
CA LEU A 170 8.48 5.84 2.17
C LEU A 170 8.94 4.56 1.45
N ILE A 171 9.60 3.64 2.18
CA ILE A 171 9.98 2.32 1.65
C ILE A 171 8.74 1.53 1.24
N VAL A 172 7.70 1.50 2.09
CA VAL A 172 6.43 0.84 1.75
C VAL A 172 5.82 1.48 0.51
N LEU A 173 5.77 2.81 0.42
CA LEU A 173 5.19 3.54 -0.70
C LEU A 173 5.87 3.22 -2.04
N VAL A 174 7.21 3.14 -2.07
CA VAL A 174 7.93 2.78 -3.31
C VAL A 174 7.74 1.31 -3.71
N GLN A 175 7.43 0.44 -2.75
CA GLN A 175 7.15 -0.98 -2.97
C GLN A 175 5.68 -1.25 -3.31
N THR A 176 4.76 -0.31 -3.01
CA THR A 176 3.32 -0.46 -3.26
C THR A 176 2.96 -0.40 -4.75
N SER A 177 2.17 -1.37 -5.22
CA SER A 177 1.70 -1.43 -6.60
C SER A 177 0.85 -0.21 -6.97
N ARG A 178 0.95 0.26 -8.22
CA ARG A 178 0.13 1.39 -8.71
C ARG A 178 -1.38 1.15 -8.68
N GLN A 179 -1.79 -0.12 -8.69
CA GLN A 179 -3.20 -0.47 -8.62
C GLN A 179 -3.76 -0.24 -7.22
N GLU A 180 -2.91 -0.26 -6.19
CA GLU A 180 -3.27 0.02 -4.80
C GLU A 180 -3.31 1.54 -4.54
N ARG A 181 -4.10 2.27 -5.35
CA ARG A 181 -4.17 3.74 -5.35
C ARG A 181 -4.53 4.30 -3.98
N LEU A 182 -5.48 3.68 -3.29
CA LEU A 182 -5.92 4.12 -1.95
C LEU A 182 -4.79 4.01 -0.92
N LEU A 183 -4.03 2.92 -0.93
CA LEU A 183 -2.87 2.74 -0.05
C LEU A 183 -1.78 3.77 -0.37
N ARG A 184 -1.46 3.99 -1.64
CA ARG A 184 -0.44 4.96 -2.07
C ARG A 184 -0.77 6.40 -1.65
N TYR A 185 -2.01 6.83 -1.90
CA TYR A 185 -2.44 8.17 -1.48
C TYR A 185 -2.59 8.27 0.03
N GLY A 186 -3.03 7.21 0.71
CA GLY A 186 -3.08 7.14 2.16
C GLY A 186 -1.70 7.35 2.79
N LEU A 187 -0.69 6.61 2.32
CA LEU A 187 0.71 6.76 2.74
C LEU A 187 1.23 8.18 2.46
N ALA A 188 0.94 8.75 1.29
CA ALA A 188 1.35 10.10 0.94
C ALA A 188 0.79 11.17 1.90
N PHE A 189 -0.50 11.08 2.25
CA PHE A 189 -1.12 11.96 3.24
C PHE A 189 -0.48 11.83 4.63
N ILE A 190 -0.25 10.60 5.11
CA ILE A 190 0.38 10.37 6.41
C ILE A 190 1.82 10.89 6.42
N ILE A 191 2.61 10.59 5.39
CA ILE A 191 4.00 11.05 5.30
C ILE A 191 4.06 12.58 5.26
N GLY A 192 3.24 13.23 4.41
CA GLY A 192 3.20 14.68 4.31
C GLY A 192 2.83 15.36 5.64
N GLY A 193 1.79 14.86 6.32
CA GLY A 193 1.39 15.38 7.63
C GLY A 193 2.42 15.11 8.72
N ALA A 194 2.99 13.90 8.76
CA ALA A 194 4.04 13.55 9.70
C ALA A 194 5.28 14.46 9.57
N LEU A 195 5.70 14.75 8.33
CA LEU A 195 6.79 15.69 8.06
C LEU A 195 6.44 17.12 8.53
N GLY A 196 5.21 17.58 8.33
CA GLY A 196 4.76 18.91 8.76
C GLY A 196 4.89 19.11 10.27
N ASN A 197 4.39 18.14 11.05
CA ASN A 197 4.53 18.14 12.51
C ASN A 197 5.98 17.87 12.97
N GLN A 198 6.76 17.11 12.20
CA GLN A 198 8.14 16.82 12.55
C GLN A 198 9.02 18.07 12.52
N VAL A 199 8.83 18.97 11.56
CA VAL A 199 9.59 20.22 11.49
C VAL A 199 9.39 21.06 12.75
N ASP A 200 8.16 21.18 13.24
CA ASP A 200 7.87 21.92 14.47
C ASP A 200 8.56 21.28 15.69
N ARG A 201 8.55 19.94 15.77
CA ARG A 201 9.24 19.22 16.85
C ARG A 201 10.75 19.43 16.82
N LEU A 202 11.36 19.47 15.64
CA LEU A 202 12.80 19.70 15.52
C LEU A 202 13.20 21.15 15.86
N VAL A 203 12.38 22.13 15.46
CA VAL A 203 12.69 23.56 15.61
C VAL A 203 12.25 24.10 16.97
N ALA A 204 11.05 23.76 17.42
CA ALA A 204 10.39 24.36 18.58
C ALA A 204 10.12 23.36 19.72
N GLN A 205 10.42 22.06 19.54
CA GLN A 205 10.12 20.99 20.52
C GLN A 205 8.64 20.85 20.88
N GLN A 206 7.76 21.47 20.10
CA GLN A 206 6.31 21.45 20.27
C GLN A 206 5.66 21.68 18.91
N VAL A 207 4.49 21.10 18.69
CA VAL A 207 3.70 21.26 17.47
C VAL A 207 2.69 22.38 17.68
N LEU A 208 2.55 23.27 16.69
CA LEU A 208 1.51 24.29 16.71
C LEU A 208 0.19 23.72 16.19
N ASP A 209 -0.80 23.67 17.07
CA ASP A 209 -2.19 23.35 16.77
C ASP A 209 -3.01 24.63 16.85
N PHE A 210 -3.88 24.85 15.86
CA PHE A 210 -4.55 26.15 15.75
C PHE A 210 -6.03 26.11 15.40
N MET A 211 -6.58 24.95 15.04
CA MET A 211 -8.01 24.78 14.75
C MET A 211 -8.68 24.02 15.89
N GLN A 212 -9.58 24.64 16.63
CA GLN A 212 -10.42 23.98 17.62
C GLN A 212 -11.84 23.83 17.09
N LEU A 213 -12.35 22.60 17.14
CA LEU A 213 -13.71 22.23 16.75
C LEU A 213 -14.56 22.00 18.01
N PRO A 214 -15.87 22.30 18.01
CA PRO A 214 -16.72 22.19 19.20
C PRO A 214 -16.92 20.74 19.67
N ILE A 215 -16.73 19.77 18.78
CA ILE A 215 -16.87 18.33 19.06
C ILE A 215 -15.62 17.72 19.71
N TRP A 216 -14.54 18.50 19.86
CA TRP A 216 -13.24 18.00 20.30
C TRP A 216 -12.60 18.98 21.29
N ASN A 217 -12.24 18.49 22.47
CA ASN A 217 -11.65 19.30 23.55
C ASN A 217 -10.15 19.62 23.33
N GLY A 218 -9.71 19.72 22.08
CA GLY A 218 -8.33 20.04 21.70
C GLY A 218 -8.27 20.89 20.44
N ALA A 219 -7.07 21.34 20.10
CA ALA A 219 -6.80 21.93 18.80
C ALA A 219 -6.14 20.90 17.87
N LEU A 220 -6.20 21.14 16.57
CA LEU A 220 -5.55 20.37 15.53
C LEU A 220 -4.95 21.30 14.47
N ASN A 221 -4.09 20.75 13.62
CA ASN A 221 -3.53 21.44 12.47
C ASN A 221 -3.82 20.68 11.16
N VAL A 222 -3.37 21.22 10.03
CA VAL A 222 -3.59 20.60 8.72
C VAL A 222 -2.86 19.26 8.58
N ALA A 223 -1.69 19.11 9.20
CA ALA A 223 -1.01 17.82 9.27
C ALA A 223 -1.85 16.74 9.98
N ASP A 224 -2.56 17.06 11.06
CA ASP A 224 -3.43 16.09 11.75
C ASP A 224 -4.63 15.67 10.90
N ILE A 225 -5.23 16.61 10.17
CA ILE A 225 -6.30 16.32 9.19
C ILE A 225 -5.77 15.36 8.13
N ALA A 226 -4.61 15.67 7.56
CA ALA A 226 -3.97 14.85 6.53
C ALA A 226 -3.67 13.43 7.04
N ILE A 227 -3.09 13.29 8.24
CA ILE A 227 -2.81 11.98 8.84
C ILE A 227 -4.11 11.17 9.00
N ASN A 228 -5.18 11.78 9.52
CA ASN A 228 -6.47 11.10 9.68
C ASN A 228 -7.09 10.69 8.34
N MET A 229 -7.04 11.56 7.32
CA MET A 229 -7.48 11.22 5.96
C MET A 229 -6.66 10.06 5.40
N GLY A 230 -5.34 10.09 5.58
CA GLY A 230 -4.46 9.04 5.10
C GLY A 230 -4.71 7.69 5.77
N MET A 231 -4.95 7.69 7.09
CA MET A 231 -5.37 6.49 7.82
C MET A 231 -6.72 5.94 7.31
N ALA A 232 -7.70 6.80 7.07
CA ALA A 232 -8.99 6.40 6.53
C ALA A 232 -8.85 5.76 5.13
N LEU A 233 -7.98 6.32 4.27
CA LEU A 233 -7.68 5.75 2.95
C LEU A 233 -6.97 4.39 3.04
N MET A 234 -6.03 4.23 3.98
CA MET A 234 -5.38 2.94 4.22
C MET A 234 -6.37 1.88 4.72
N ILE A 235 -7.27 2.23 5.63
CA ILE A 235 -8.33 1.31 6.09
C ILE A 235 -9.23 0.94 4.91
N ALA A 236 -9.64 1.93 4.11
CA ALA A 236 -10.47 1.70 2.92
C ALA A 236 -9.78 0.81 1.88
N SER A 237 -8.44 0.87 1.74
CA SER A 237 -7.72 0.00 0.81
C SER A 237 -7.75 -1.48 1.21
N MET A 238 -8.01 -1.79 2.49
CA MET A 238 -8.07 -3.18 2.99
C MET A 238 -9.46 -3.81 2.84
N ILE A 239 -10.50 -3.01 2.60
CA ILE A 239 -11.90 -3.48 2.51
C ILE A 239 -12.08 -4.61 1.48
N PRO A 240 -11.57 -4.51 0.23
CA PRO A 240 -11.73 -5.58 -0.76
C PRO A 240 -11.14 -6.92 -0.28
N ALA A 241 -9.95 -6.89 0.33
CA ALA A 241 -9.29 -8.07 0.86
C ALA A 241 -10.05 -8.73 2.03
N ILE A 242 -10.76 -7.93 2.83
CA ILE A 242 -11.62 -8.44 3.92
C ILE A 242 -12.85 -9.14 3.35
N PHE A 243 -13.50 -8.54 2.34
CA PHE A 243 -14.67 -9.15 1.71
C PHE A 243 -14.34 -10.47 1.00
N ASP A 244 -13.17 -10.58 0.38
CA ASP A 244 -12.73 -11.81 -0.29
C ASP A 244 -12.49 -12.95 0.70
N ARG A 245 -12.03 -12.66 1.93
CA ARG A 245 -11.85 -13.68 2.98
C ARG A 245 -13.14 -14.14 3.65
N VAL A 246 -14.20 -13.35 3.62
CA VAL A 246 -15.51 -13.69 4.22
C VAL A 246 -16.37 -14.52 3.26
N LYS A 247 -16.10 -14.45 1.95
CA LYS A 247 -16.83 -15.18 0.91
C LYS A 247 -16.22 -16.55 0.54
N GLY A 248 -15.01 -16.85 1.02
CA GLY A 248 -14.36 -18.16 0.88
C GLY A 248 -14.52 -19.00 2.14
#